data_AF-A0A5Z0F9K0-F1
#
_entry.id   AF-A0A5Z0F9K0-F1
#
_cell.length_a   1.000
_cell.length_b   1.000
_cell.length_c   1.000
_cell.angle_alpha   90.00
_cell.angle_beta   90.00
_cell.angle_gamma   90.00
#
_symmetry.space_group_name_H-M   'P 1'
#
loop_
_entity.id
_entity.type
_entity.pdbx_description
1 polymer ?
#
loop_
_entity_poly.entity_id
_entity_poly.type
_entity_poly.pdbx_seq_one_letter_code
_entity_poly.pdbx_strand_id
1 'polypeptide(L)'
;AESCTGGLCASTLTKISGVSEIFEGSIISYSNRIKHEWLGISESILENQGEYSERCVYFMLKGIFKTAKPDFALAISGVTGEQDEGLVKSGT
;
A
#
# COMPACT_ATOMS: atom_id res chain seq x y z
N ALA A 1 0.83 -4.54 1.58
CA ALA A 1 0.65 -3.72 0.37
C ALA A 1 1.40 -2.41 0.54
N GLU A 2 2.16 -2.02 -0.46
CA GLU A 2 3.04 -0.86 -0.41
C GLU A 2 2.76 0.04 -1.62
N SER A 3 2.62 1.33 -1.38
CA SER A 3 2.63 2.35 -2.43
C SER A 3 3.93 3.13 -2.32
N CYS A 4 3.96 4.23 -1.57
CA CYS A 4 5.07 5.19 -1.54
C CYS A 4 6.41 4.62 -1.02
N THR A 5 6.42 3.49 -0.31
CA THR A 5 7.65 2.82 0.12
C THR A 5 8.33 2.02 -1.00
N GLY A 6 7.63 1.73 -2.11
CA GLY A 6 8.21 1.04 -3.27
C GLY A 6 8.80 -0.34 -2.99
N GLY A 7 8.38 -1.02 -1.91
CA GLY A 7 8.95 -2.31 -1.48
C GLY A 7 9.98 -2.21 -0.36
N LEU A 8 10.29 -1.01 0.15
CA LEU A 8 11.25 -0.84 1.24
C LEU A 8 10.84 -1.58 2.51
N CYS A 9 9.54 -1.66 2.83
CA CYS A 9 9.06 -2.40 3.99
C CYS A 9 9.33 -3.91 3.82
N ALA A 10 8.91 -4.49 2.70
CA ALA A 10 9.23 -5.88 2.37
C ALA A 10 10.74 -6.14 2.42
N SER A 11 11.55 -5.28 1.78
CA SER A 11 13.01 -5.42 1.75
C SER A 11 13.64 -5.40 3.15
N THR A 12 13.04 -4.64 4.06
CA THR A 12 13.50 -4.52 5.45
C THR A 12 13.16 -5.79 6.23
N LEU A 13 11.94 -6.30 6.08
CA LEU A 13 11.53 -7.56 6.70
C LEU A 13 12.38 -8.73 6.20
N THR A 14 12.64 -8.81 4.89
CA THR A 14 13.41 -9.91 4.29
C THR A 14 14.88 -9.97 4.73
N LYS A 15 15.39 -8.97 5.46
CA LYS A 15 16.74 -9.01 6.07
C LYS A 15 16.78 -9.82 7.37
N ILE A 16 15.64 -10.10 7.99
CA ILE A 16 15.56 -10.87 9.24
C ILE A 16 15.71 -12.36 8.90
N SER A 17 16.65 -13.05 9.56
CA SER A 17 16.81 -14.50 9.40
C SER A 17 15.54 -15.23 9.84
N GLY A 18 15.08 -16.20 9.05
CA GLY A 18 13.86 -16.98 9.33
C GLY A 18 12.55 -16.27 8.98
N VAL A 19 12.58 -15.06 8.43
CA VAL A 19 11.35 -14.28 8.11
C VAL A 19 10.38 -15.00 7.18
N SER A 20 10.85 -15.94 6.35
CA SER A 20 10.00 -16.79 5.50
C SER A 20 9.00 -17.65 6.27
N GLU A 21 9.19 -17.84 7.58
CA GLU A 21 8.23 -18.55 8.45
C GLU A 21 6.96 -17.73 8.71
N ILE A 22 7.01 -16.40 8.55
CA ILE A 22 5.92 -15.49 8.91
C ILE A 22 5.55 -14.48 7.82
N PHE A 23 6.37 -14.32 6.79
CA PHE A 23 6.18 -13.33 5.73
C PHE A 23 6.20 -13.98 4.36
N GLU A 24 5.01 -14.10 3.77
CA GLU A 24 4.83 -14.72 2.44
C GLU A 24 5.09 -13.73 1.30
N GLY A 25 4.95 -12.42 1.53
CA GLY A 25 5.28 -11.41 0.52
C GLY A 25 4.58 -10.07 0.70
N SER A 26 4.72 -9.22 -0.33
CA SER A 26 4.11 -7.89 -0.40
C SER A 26 3.67 -7.60 -1.84
N ILE A 27 2.60 -6.80 -1.97
CA ILE A 27 2.16 -6.23 -3.24
C ILE A 27 2.61 -4.77 -3.29
N ILE A 28 3.38 -4.41 -4.31
CA ILE A 28 3.73 -3.01 -4.60
C ILE A 28 2.68 -2.44 -5.55
N SER A 29 1.72 -1.71 -5.00
CA SER A 29 0.60 -1.07 -5.71
C SER A 29 0.87 0.42 -5.93
N TYR A 30 1.97 0.73 -6.62
CA TYR A 30 2.47 2.10 -6.75
C TYR A 30 1.53 3.02 -7.52
N SER A 31 0.84 2.51 -8.55
CA SER A 31 -0.11 3.28 -9.36
C SER A 31 -1.56 2.99 -9.01
N ASN A 32 -2.43 3.98 -9.25
CA ASN A 32 -3.88 3.82 -9.09
C ASN A 32 -4.45 2.66 -9.91
N ARG A 33 -3.92 2.43 -11.11
CA ARG A 33 -4.28 1.26 -11.93
C ARG A 33 -4.03 -0.06 -11.20
N ILE A 34 -2.86 -0.23 -10.57
CA ILE A 34 -2.54 -1.47 -9.83
C ILE A 34 -3.35 -1.57 -8.54
N LYS A 35 -3.59 -0.45 -7.83
CA LYS A 35 -4.51 -0.42 -6.69
C LYS A 35 -5.90 -0.92 -7.10
N HIS A 36 -6.40 -0.48 -8.24
CA HIS A 36 -7.69 -0.94 -8.78
C HIS A 36 -7.65 -2.43 -9.18
N GLU A 37 -6.77 -2.80 -10.09
CA GLU A 37 -6.76 -4.15 -10.69
C GLU A 37 -6.41 -5.26 -9.69
N TRP A 38 -5.42 -5.03 -8.81
CA TRP A 38 -4.88 -6.10 -7.95
C TRP A 38 -5.49 -6.11 -6.56
N LEU A 39 -5.86 -4.94 -6.03
CA LEU A 39 -6.45 -4.82 -4.69
C LEU A 39 -7.96 -4.58 -4.72
N GLY A 40 -8.54 -4.36 -5.91
CA GLY A 40 -9.99 -4.17 -6.08
C GLY A 40 -10.51 -2.84 -5.54
N ILE A 41 -9.65 -1.82 -5.44
CA ILE A 41 -10.05 -0.49 -4.95
C ILE A 41 -10.84 0.23 -6.05
N SER A 42 -12.05 0.68 -5.74
CA SER A 42 -12.87 1.46 -6.70
C SER A 42 -12.13 2.72 -7.17
N GLU A 43 -12.22 3.06 -8.45
CA GLU A 43 -11.65 4.30 -9.00
C GLU A 43 -12.16 5.53 -8.24
N SER A 44 -13.43 5.54 -7.87
CA SER A 44 -14.06 6.61 -7.07
C SER A 44 -13.40 6.86 -5.70
N ILE A 45 -12.62 5.91 -5.17
CA ILE A 45 -11.84 6.07 -3.92
C ILE A 45 -10.45 6.65 -4.21
N LEU A 46 -9.93 6.46 -5.41
CA LEU A 46 -8.60 6.90 -5.83
C LEU A 46 -8.63 8.31 -6.44
N GLU A 47 -9.78 8.75 -6.95
CA GLU A 47 -10.03 10.10 -7.43
C GLU A 47 -9.73 11.18 -6.37
N ASN A 48 -9.46 12.42 -6.83
CA ASN A 48 -9.27 13.60 -5.99
C ASN A 48 -8.24 13.38 -4.85
N GLN A 49 -7.08 12.81 -5.18
CA GLN A 49 -6.00 12.52 -4.23
C GLN A 49 -6.38 11.48 -3.16
N GLY A 50 -7.45 10.73 -3.41
CA GLY A 50 -7.95 9.73 -2.48
C GLY A 50 -6.98 8.57 -2.25
N GLU A 51 -5.99 8.36 -3.12
CA GLU A 51 -4.97 7.33 -2.94
C GLU A 51 -4.09 7.52 -1.69
N TYR A 52 -4.04 8.72 -1.12
CA TYR A 52 -3.35 9.06 0.13
C TYR A 52 -4.29 9.08 1.36
N SER A 53 -5.56 8.72 1.18
CA SER A 53 -6.55 8.76 2.26
C SER A 53 -6.51 7.49 3.12
N GLU A 54 -6.96 7.61 4.37
CA GLU A 54 -7.25 6.48 5.25
C GLU A 54 -8.17 5.45 4.56
N ARG A 55 -9.14 5.94 3.78
CA ARG A 55 -10.07 5.09 3.04
C ARG A 55 -9.34 4.24 2.00
N CYS A 56 -8.39 4.80 1.25
CA CYS A 56 -7.57 4.01 0.32
C CYS A 56 -6.78 2.93 1.08
N VAL A 57 -6.10 3.28 2.18
CA VAL A 57 -5.33 2.33 3.00
C VAL A 57 -6.23 1.19 3.53
N TYR A 58 -7.44 1.50 3.98
CA TYR A 58 -8.43 0.50 4.39
C TYR A 58 -8.76 -0.48 3.26
N PHE A 59 -9.00 0.01 2.04
CA PHE A 59 -9.30 -0.84 0.90
C PHE A 59 -8.07 -1.60 0.36
N MET A 60 -6.85 -1.06 0.52
CA MET A 60 -5.62 -1.80 0.28
C MET A 60 -5.54 -3.02 1.20
N LEU A 61 -5.84 -2.87 2.49
CA LEU A 61 -5.91 -3.99 3.44
C LEU A 61 -6.99 -5.00 3.05
N LYS A 62 -8.21 -4.53 2.72
CA LYS A 62 -9.29 -5.42 2.26
C LYS A 62 -8.90 -6.23 1.03
N GLY A 63 -8.21 -5.62 0.07
CA GLY A 63 -7.67 -6.29 -1.11
C GLY A 63 -6.72 -7.42 -0.72
N ILE A 64 -5.77 -7.14 0.17
CA ILE A 64 -4.82 -8.14 0.68
C ILE A 64 -5.51 -9.29 1.41
N PHE A 65 -6.46 -9.01 2.31
CA PHE A 65 -7.23 -10.06 3.00
C PHE A 65 -8.02 -10.94 2.03
N LYS A 66 -8.46 -10.39 0.89
CA LYS A 66 -9.18 -11.15 -0.14
C LYS A 66 -8.23 -12.01 -0.98
N THR A 67 -7.06 -11.50 -1.33
CA THR A 67 -6.14 -12.17 -2.28
C THR A 67 -5.19 -13.14 -1.59
N ALA A 68 -4.55 -12.73 -0.51
CA ALA A 68 -3.50 -13.50 0.18
C ALA A 68 -3.99 -14.20 1.45
N LYS A 69 -5.15 -13.79 2.00
CA LYS A 69 -5.74 -14.36 3.24
C LYS A 69 -4.74 -14.49 4.41
N PRO A 70 -3.95 -13.45 4.72
CA PRO A 70 -2.97 -13.55 5.80
C PRO A 70 -3.65 -13.47 7.16
N ASP A 71 -2.95 -13.88 8.22
CA ASP A 71 -3.36 -13.60 9.59
C ASP A 71 -3.24 -12.10 9.93
N PHE A 72 -2.20 -11.45 9.38
CA PHE A 72 -1.93 -10.01 9.56
C PHE A 72 -1.56 -9.35 8.23
N ALA A 73 -1.97 -8.09 8.05
CA ALA A 73 -1.64 -7.31 6.88
C ALA A 73 -1.23 -5.89 7.24
N LEU A 74 -0.26 -5.34 6.50
CA LEU A 74 0.17 -3.95 6.56
C LEU A 74 -0.10 -3.27 5.21
N ALA A 75 -0.55 -2.01 5.25
CA ALA A 75 -0.72 -1.18 4.06
C ALA A 75 -0.09 0.20 4.29
N ILE A 76 0.68 0.68 3.31
CA ILE A 76 1.36 1.98 3.37
C ILE A 76 1.08 2.76 2.10
N SER A 77 0.48 3.94 2.23
CA SER A 77 0.27 4.93 1.17
C SER A 77 0.43 6.32 1.75
N GLY A 78 0.92 7.26 0.96
CA GLY A 78 1.23 8.62 1.40
C GLY A 78 1.96 9.41 0.33
N VAL A 79 2.20 10.69 0.62
CA VAL A 79 2.91 11.61 -0.27
C VAL A 79 4.39 11.63 0.12
N THR A 80 5.24 11.26 -0.83
CA THR A 80 6.70 11.28 -0.66
C THR A 80 7.34 12.29 -1.61
N GLY A 81 8.28 13.07 -1.11
CA GLY A 81 9.05 14.02 -1.92
C GLY A 81 9.30 15.33 -1.19
N GLU A 82 9.87 16.30 -1.89
CA GLU A 82 10.12 17.64 -1.32
C GLU A 82 8.93 18.60 -1.49
N GLN A 83 7.90 18.19 -2.24
CA GLN A 83 6.76 19.03 -2.60
C GLN A 83 5.45 18.39 -2.17
N ASP A 84 4.47 19.24 -1.84
CA ASP A 84 3.10 18.84 -1.54
C ASP A 84 2.39 18.38 -2.81
N GLU A 85 1.49 17.41 -2.67
CA GLU A 85 0.58 17.00 -3.73
C GLU A 85 -0.75 17.71 -3.50
N GLY A 86 -1.05 18.75 -4.28
CA GLY A 86 -2.29 19.53 -4.14
C GLY A 86 -2.48 20.10 -2.73
N LEU A 87 -3.48 19.59 -2.00
CA LEU A 87 -3.74 19.99 -0.60
C LEU A 87 -3.14 19.03 0.44
N VAL A 88 -2.52 17.94 0.00
CA VAL A 88 -1.92 16.92 0.86
C VAL A 88 -0.44 17.22 1.03
N LYS A 89 -0.01 17.39 2.28
CA LYS A 89 1.37 17.74 2.61
C LYS A 89 2.32 16.58 2.36
N SER A 90 3.53 16.87 1.92
CA SER A 90 4.59 15.86 1.90
C SER A 90 4.83 15.28 3.31
N GLY A 91 5.02 13.95 3.37
CA GLY A 91 5.19 13.21 4.61
C GLY A 91 3.88 12.77 5.28
N THR A 92 2.73 13.10 4.68
CA THR A 92 1.42 12.49 5.02
C THR A 92 1.41 11.04 4.57
#